data_AF-A0A9N9VCR8-F1
#
_entry.id   AF-A0A9N9VCR8-F1
#
_cell.length_a   1.000
_cell.length_b   1.000
_cell.length_c   1.000
_cell.angle_alpha   90.00
_cell.angle_beta   90.00
_cell.angle_gamma   90.00
#
_symmetry.space_group_name_H-M   'P 1'
#
loop_
_entity.id
_entity.type
_entity.pdbx_description
1 polymer ?
#
loop_
_entity_poly.entity_id
_entity_poly.type
_entity_poly.pdbx_seq_one_letter_code
_entity_poly.pdbx_strand_id
1 'polypeptide(L)'
;MAQYSLPSNFAPGSVRHLLQTLAGRFPWLHVSPTLVDSPQLVWILKALVLFGVIDRLNKVASSIAANNFRLTAATGWDWPSEVAVATGGSGGIGRHICEQLAAAGVRVAVLDVQELPKALESNPRIRHYSCDITSEDSIAAAAAGIRKNFGHPSILVNNAGYTRPAPILQTPPSVEFLPHMIKQNKGHVMTVASTVSFVTLPSSADYCSTKAAALSFHEALKTALVEDI
;
A
#
# COMPACT_ATOMS: atom_id res chain seq x y z
N MET A 1 9.67 -7.13 49.29
CA MET A 1 8.92 -7.23 48.02
C MET A 1 7.51 -7.70 48.35
N ALA A 2 6.55 -6.78 48.46
CA ALA A 2 5.18 -7.13 48.82
C ALA A 2 4.50 -7.83 47.63
N GLN A 3 4.19 -9.11 47.78
CA GLN A 3 3.37 -9.85 46.82
C GLN A 3 1.96 -9.25 46.83
N TYR A 4 1.57 -8.60 45.74
CA TYR A 4 0.22 -8.09 45.53
C TYR A 4 -0.73 -9.26 45.23
N SER A 5 -1.29 -9.87 46.28
CA SER A 5 -2.31 -10.91 46.13
C SER A 5 -3.69 -10.28 45.99
N LEU A 6 -4.24 -10.28 44.78
CA LEU A 6 -5.61 -9.84 44.52
C LEU A 6 -6.62 -10.80 45.19
N PRO A 7 -7.68 -10.30 45.86
CA PRO A 7 -8.63 -11.12 46.60
C PRO A 7 -9.35 -12.15 45.72
N SER A 8 -9.79 -13.26 46.32
CA SER A 8 -10.37 -14.43 45.63
C SER A 8 -11.65 -14.15 44.83
N ASN A 9 -12.29 -13.00 45.04
CA ASN A 9 -13.57 -12.61 44.43
C ASN A 9 -13.41 -11.60 43.29
N PHE A 10 -12.18 -11.20 42.98
CA PHE A 10 -11.84 -9.99 42.22
C PHE A 10 -12.07 -10.05 40.70
N ALA A 11 -12.26 -11.25 40.12
CA ALA A 11 -12.63 -11.49 38.71
C ALA A 11 -12.73 -13.01 38.44
N PRO A 12 -13.32 -13.47 37.31
CA PRO A 12 -13.08 -14.82 36.80
C PRO A 12 -11.57 -15.09 36.71
N GLY A 13 -11.12 -16.30 37.03
CA GLY A 13 -9.70 -16.60 37.25
C GLY A 13 -8.75 -16.18 36.13
N SER A 14 -9.23 -16.14 34.88
CA SER A 14 -8.48 -15.71 33.70
C SER A 14 -8.07 -14.23 33.72
N VAL A 15 -8.93 -13.35 34.25
CA VAL A 15 -8.66 -11.90 34.33
C VAL A 15 -7.67 -11.58 35.46
N ARG A 16 -7.73 -12.33 36.57
CA ARG A 16 -6.77 -12.18 37.69
C ARG A 16 -5.34 -12.49 37.25
N HIS A 17 -5.16 -13.56 36.48
CA HIS A 17 -3.84 -13.96 35.99
C HIS A 17 -3.22 -12.92 35.04
N LEU A 18 -4.03 -12.35 34.15
CA LEU A 18 -3.60 -11.28 33.25
C LEU A 18 -3.19 -10.01 34.02
N LEU A 19 -4.00 -9.57 34.99
CA LEU A 19 -3.71 -8.38 35.79
C LEU A 19 -2.45 -8.54 36.64
N GLN A 20 -2.22 -9.72 37.23
CA GLN A 20 -0.99 -10.03 37.97
C GLN A 20 0.24 -10.03 37.04
N THR A 21 0.10 -10.57 35.83
CA THR A 21 1.18 -10.59 34.82
C THR A 21 1.56 -9.17 34.37
N LEU A 22 0.56 -8.29 34.16
CA LEU A 22 0.77 -6.90 33.80
C LEU A 22 1.37 -6.07 34.94
N ALA A 23 0.91 -6.28 36.18
CA ALA A 23 1.45 -5.62 37.37
C ALA A 23 2.92 -6.00 37.63
N GLY A 24 3.32 -7.25 37.35
CA GLY A 24 4.73 -7.67 37.41
C GLY A 24 5.60 -7.09 36.30
N ARG A 25 5.02 -6.77 35.13
CA ARG A 25 5.74 -6.25 33.96
C ARG A 25 5.89 -4.72 33.97
N PHE A 26 5.02 -4.00 34.69
CA PHE A 26 5.03 -2.54 34.78
C PHE A 26 4.97 -2.06 36.24
N PRO A 27 6.12 -1.95 36.94
CA PRO A 27 6.17 -1.65 38.39
C PRO A 27 5.60 -0.29 38.79
N TRP A 28 5.52 0.65 37.83
CA TRP A 28 4.96 2.00 38.00
C TRP A 28 3.43 2.05 37.82
N LEU A 29 2.81 0.95 37.40
CA LEU A 29 1.37 0.85 37.19
C LEU A 29 0.69 0.42 38.50
N HIS A 30 0.39 1.37 39.37
CA HIS A 30 -0.35 1.12 40.61
C HIS A 30 -1.85 0.91 40.33
N VAL A 31 -2.25 -0.34 40.12
CA VAL A 31 -3.67 -0.70 39.96
C VAL A 31 -4.33 -0.75 41.35
N SER A 32 -5.11 0.28 41.69
CA SER A 32 -5.91 0.26 42.93
C SER A 32 -6.96 -0.85 42.87
N PRO A 33 -7.17 -1.64 43.95
CA PRO A 33 -8.23 -2.65 44.01
C PRO A 33 -9.61 -2.08 43.67
N THR A 34 -9.88 -0.85 44.09
CA THR A 34 -11.15 -0.14 43.83
C THR A 34 -11.39 0.18 42.35
N LEU A 35 -10.33 0.28 41.54
CA LEU A 35 -10.45 0.59 40.12
C LEU A 35 -10.97 -0.63 39.34
N VAL A 36 -10.53 -1.83 39.72
CA VAL A 36 -10.87 -3.08 39.04
C VAL A 36 -12.28 -3.56 39.38
N ASP A 37 -12.73 -3.30 40.61
CA ASP A 37 -14.11 -3.58 41.04
C ASP A 37 -15.11 -2.52 40.54
N SER A 38 -14.65 -1.49 39.80
CA SER A 38 -15.53 -0.46 39.25
C SER A 38 -16.42 -1.04 38.13
N PRO A 39 -17.76 -1.02 38.29
CA PRO A 39 -18.66 -1.50 37.24
C PRO A 39 -18.52 -0.68 35.95
N GLN A 40 -18.12 0.59 36.06
CA GLN A 40 -17.86 1.46 34.92
C GLN A 40 -16.62 1.00 34.14
N LEU A 41 -15.53 0.64 34.83
CA LEU A 41 -14.32 0.16 34.16
C LEU A 41 -14.58 -1.16 33.43
N VAL A 42 -15.27 -2.10 34.07
CA VAL A 42 -15.64 -3.38 33.44
C VAL A 42 -16.51 -3.15 32.19
N TRP A 43 -17.45 -2.21 32.25
CA TRP A 43 -18.29 -1.86 31.10
C TRP A 43 -17.49 -1.23 29.96
N ILE A 44 -16.57 -0.31 30.27
CA ILE A 44 -15.66 0.30 29.28
C ILE A 44 -14.80 -0.77 28.60
N LEU A 45 -14.20 -1.69 29.37
CA LEU A 45 -13.40 -2.78 28.81
C LEU A 45 -14.23 -3.70 27.91
N LYS A 46 -15.46 -4.05 28.31
CA LYS A 46 -16.39 -4.80 27.45
C LYS A 46 -16.72 -4.05 26.17
N ALA A 47 -16.96 -2.74 26.25
CA ALA A 47 -17.23 -1.91 25.08
C ALA A 47 -16.03 -1.85 24.13
N LEU A 48 -14.81 -1.70 24.65
CA LEU A 48 -13.57 -1.71 23.85
C LEU A 48 -13.33 -3.08 23.19
N VAL A 49 -13.54 -4.18 23.91
CA VAL A 49 -13.44 -5.53 23.34
C VAL A 49 -14.50 -5.73 22.26
N LEU A 50 -15.75 -5.32 22.51
CA LEU A 50 -16.83 -5.41 21.53
C LEU A 50 -16.51 -4.59 20.27
N PHE A 51 -16.03 -3.36 20.44
CA PHE A 51 -15.59 -2.50 19.34
C PHE A 51 -14.45 -3.15 18.54
N GLY A 52 -13.45 -3.71 19.21
CA GLY A 52 -12.35 -4.43 18.57
C GLY A 52 -12.82 -5.67 17.80
N VAL A 53 -13.80 -6.41 18.33
CA VAL A 53 -14.44 -7.54 17.63
C VAL A 53 -15.19 -7.06 16.39
N ILE A 54 -15.99 -5.99 16.50
CA ILE A 54 -16.73 -5.41 15.37
C ILE A 54 -15.77 -4.92 14.28
N ASP A 55 -14.71 -4.19 14.63
CA ASP A 55 -13.69 -3.74 13.67
C ASP A 55 -13.00 -4.94 13.01
N ARG A 56 -12.67 -5.99 13.76
CA ARG A 56 -12.07 -7.20 13.20
C ARG A 56 -13.01 -7.92 12.24
N LEU A 57 -14.28 -8.08 12.61
CA LEU A 57 -15.30 -8.67 11.75
C LEU A 57 -15.51 -7.84 10.49
N ASN A 58 -15.55 -6.51 10.61
CA ASN A 58 -15.64 -5.60 9.47
C ASN A 58 -14.45 -5.76 8.53
N LYS A 59 -13.22 -5.79 9.04
CA LYS A 59 -12.01 -6.02 8.22
C LYS A 59 -12.04 -7.38 7.50
N VAL A 60 -12.48 -8.43 8.19
CA VAL A 60 -12.64 -9.75 7.58
C VAL A 60 -13.71 -9.71 6.48
N ALA A 61 -14.88 -9.13 6.76
CA ALA A 61 -15.96 -8.98 5.78
C ALA A 61 -15.52 -8.14 4.56
N SER A 62 -14.83 -7.02 4.78
CA SER A 62 -14.26 -6.20 3.70
C SER A 62 -13.23 -6.96 2.89
N SER A 63 -12.37 -7.76 3.53
CA SER A 63 -11.38 -8.59 2.82
C SER A 63 -12.06 -9.69 2.00
N ILE A 64 -13.10 -10.33 2.53
CA ILE A 64 -13.90 -11.32 1.80
C ILE A 64 -14.60 -10.67 0.61
N ALA A 65 -15.23 -9.52 0.81
CA ALA A 65 -15.91 -8.78 -0.26
C ALA A 65 -14.91 -8.33 -1.35
N ALA A 66 -13.75 -7.81 -0.97
CA ALA A 66 -12.68 -7.43 -1.90
C ALA A 66 -12.10 -8.63 -2.65
N ASN A 67 -12.11 -9.83 -2.04
CA ASN A 67 -11.71 -11.08 -2.67
C ASN A 67 -12.88 -11.80 -3.39
N ASN A 68 -13.92 -11.06 -3.80
CA ASN A 68 -15.12 -11.58 -4.48
C ASN A 68 -15.79 -12.76 -3.73
N PHE A 69 -15.90 -12.63 -2.41
CA PHE A 69 -16.43 -13.63 -1.49
C PHE A 69 -15.72 -14.99 -1.51
N ARG A 70 -14.49 -15.04 -2.03
CA ARG A 70 -13.68 -16.25 -2.06
C ARG A 70 -12.90 -16.41 -0.75
N LEU A 71 -13.08 -17.55 -0.07
CA LEU A 71 -12.40 -17.85 1.21
C LEU A 71 -11.06 -18.56 1.03
N THR A 72 -10.81 -19.12 -0.14
CA THR A 72 -9.59 -19.85 -0.48
C THR A 72 -8.94 -19.27 -1.73
N ALA A 73 -7.70 -19.66 -2.03
CA ALA A 73 -7.07 -19.29 -3.30
C ALA A 73 -7.90 -19.78 -4.50
N ALA A 74 -7.74 -19.09 -5.64
CA ALA A 74 -8.27 -19.58 -6.90
C ALA A 74 -7.69 -20.98 -7.21
N THR A 75 -8.52 -21.92 -7.63
CA THR A 75 -8.03 -23.21 -8.15
C THR A 75 -7.46 -23.00 -9.55
N GLY A 76 -6.45 -23.79 -9.92
CA GLY A 76 -5.86 -23.75 -11.27
C GLY A 76 -4.69 -22.78 -11.44
N TRP A 77 -4.16 -22.22 -10.34
CA TRP A 77 -2.90 -21.47 -10.38
C TRP A 77 -1.72 -22.44 -10.44
N ASP A 78 -0.93 -22.36 -11.51
CA ASP A 78 0.29 -23.16 -11.68
C ASP A 78 1.41 -22.26 -12.19
N TRP A 79 2.27 -21.76 -11.29
CA TRP A 79 3.29 -20.74 -11.58
C TRP A 79 4.11 -20.99 -12.86
N PRO A 80 4.61 -22.21 -13.15
CA PRO A 80 5.30 -22.52 -14.40
C PRO A 80 4.48 -22.33 -15.69
N SER A 81 3.15 -22.41 -15.59
CA SER A 81 2.22 -22.21 -16.70
C SER A 81 1.85 -20.73 -16.90
N GLU A 82 2.01 -19.91 -15.86
CA GLU A 82 1.61 -18.50 -15.86
C GLU A 82 2.52 -17.62 -16.73
N VAL A 83 1.94 -16.50 -17.16
CA VAL A 83 2.63 -15.45 -17.91
C VAL A 83 2.44 -14.13 -17.19
N ALA A 84 3.56 -13.47 -16.87
CA ALA A 84 3.59 -12.14 -16.30
C ALA A 84 4.00 -11.09 -17.33
N VAL A 85 3.31 -9.96 -17.31
CA VAL A 85 3.73 -8.73 -17.99
C VAL A 85 4.16 -7.73 -16.92
N ALA A 86 5.40 -7.25 -17.00
CA ALA A 86 5.92 -6.26 -16.07
C ALA A 86 6.41 -5.03 -16.83
N THR A 87 5.85 -3.87 -16.50
CA THR A 87 6.32 -2.59 -17.04
C THR A 87 7.49 -2.06 -16.18
N GLY A 88 8.50 -1.46 -16.81
CA GLY A 88 9.67 -0.94 -16.09
C GLY A 88 10.56 -2.06 -15.52
N GLY A 89 10.57 -3.22 -16.16
CA GLY A 89 11.23 -4.42 -15.66
C GLY A 89 12.73 -4.50 -15.96
N SER A 90 13.31 -3.56 -16.70
CA SER A 90 14.75 -3.57 -17.02
C SER A 90 15.62 -3.01 -15.89
N GLY A 91 15.04 -2.34 -14.88
CA GLY A 91 15.79 -1.70 -13.80
C GLY A 91 15.11 -1.72 -12.43
N GLY A 92 15.87 -1.30 -11.41
CA GLY A 92 15.37 -1.06 -10.06
C GLY A 92 14.56 -2.21 -9.45
N ILE A 93 13.40 -1.86 -8.88
CA ILE A 93 12.46 -2.81 -8.27
C ILE A 93 11.87 -3.75 -9.33
N GLY A 94 11.52 -3.23 -10.51
CA GLY A 94 10.93 -4.02 -11.59
C GLY A 94 11.80 -5.19 -12.03
N ARG A 95 13.12 -4.98 -12.13
CA ARG A 95 14.09 -6.04 -12.44
C ARG A 95 14.02 -7.18 -11.43
N HIS A 96 14.05 -6.86 -10.14
CA HIS A 96 14.00 -7.86 -9.08
C HIS A 96 12.66 -8.62 -9.04
N ILE A 97 11.56 -7.95 -9.35
CA ILE A 97 10.26 -8.62 -9.52
C ILE A 97 10.33 -9.62 -10.68
N CYS A 98 10.90 -9.24 -11.82
CA CYS A 98 11.04 -10.12 -12.98
C CYS A 98 11.94 -11.34 -12.68
N GLU A 99 13.05 -11.13 -11.96
CA GLU A 99 13.94 -12.21 -11.51
C GLU A 99 13.20 -13.21 -10.62
N GLN A 100 12.45 -12.74 -9.63
CA GLN A 100 11.73 -13.62 -8.69
C GLN A 100 10.60 -14.37 -9.38
N LEU A 101 9.85 -13.73 -10.27
CA LEU A 101 8.80 -14.39 -11.05
C LEU A 101 9.40 -15.48 -11.96
N ALA A 102 10.50 -15.18 -12.65
CA ALA A 102 11.18 -16.16 -13.49
C ALA A 102 11.75 -17.33 -12.66
N ALA A 103 12.29 -17.05 -11.47
CA ALA A 103 12.76 -18.08 -10.53
C ALA A 103 11.62 -18.97 -10.01
N ALA A 104 10.40 -18.42 -9.88
CA ALA A 104 9.19 -19.19 -9.58
C ALA A 104 8.64 -19.99 -10.78
N GLY A 105 9.31 -19.93 -11.94
CA GLY A 105 8.93 -20.65 -13.16
C GLY A 105 8.04 -19.86 -14.11
N VAL A 106 7.62 -18.64 -13.76
CA VAL A 106 6.74 -17.81 -14.59
C VAL A 106 7.46 -17.36 -15.85
N ARG A 107 6.75 -17.31 -16.99
CA ARG A 107 7.25 -16.66 -18.20
C ARG A 107 7.01 -15.15 -18.10
N VAL A 108 8.05 -14.34 -18.21
CA VAL A 108 7.99 -12.91 -17.95
C VAL A 108 8.24 -12.12 -19.23
N ALA A 109 7.25 -11.34 -19.64
CA ALA A 109 7.39 -10.29 -20.63
C ALA A 109 7.74 -8.98 -19.95
N VAL A 110 8.95 -8.47 -20.21
CA VAL A 110 9.44 -7.20 -19.71
C VAL A 110 9.13 -6.11 -20.73
N LEU A 111 8.33 -5.13 -20.36
CA LEU A 111 8.06 -3.93 -21.15
C LEU A 111 8.88 -2.79 -20.58
N ASP A 112 9.80 -2.25 -21.37
CA ASP A 112 10.64 -1.14 -20.93
C ASP A 112 11.14 -0.33 -22.13
N VAL A 113 11.40 0.96 -21.93
CA VAL A 113 12.07 1.80 -22.92
C VAL A 113 13.59 1.55 -22.91
N GLN A 114 14.12 1.02 -21.81
CA GLN A 114 15.51 0.61 -21.67
C GLN A 114 15.71 -0.83 -22.14
N GLU A 115 16.89 -1.11 -22.68
CA GLU A 115 17.33 -2.47 -22.98
C GLU A 115 17.37 -3.35 -21.73
N LEU A 116 17.15 -4.65 -21.93
CA LEU A 116 17.21 -5.61 -20.85
C LEU A 116 18.67 -5.75 -20.35
N PRO A 117 18.92 -5.82 -19.03
CA PRO A 117 20.26 -6.11 -18.53
C PRO A 117 20.72 -7.50 -18.99
N LYS A 118 22.00 -7.63 -19.36
CA LYS A 118 22.63 -8.91 -19.76
C LYS A 118 22.37 -10.07 -18.78
N ALA A 119 22.24 -9.77 -17.49
CA ALA A 119 21.93 -10.77 -16.46
C ALA A 119 20.57 -11.46 -16.67
N LEU A 120 19.59 -10.76 -17.27
CA LEU A 120 18.26 -11.30 -17.56
C LEU A 120 18.14 -11.85 -18.97
N GLU A 121 18.96 -11.36 -19.93
CA GLU A 121 18.96 -11.84 -21.31
C GLU A 121 19.22 -13.35 -21.42
N SER A 122 20.05 -13.90 -20.53
CA SER A 122 20.34 -15.34 -20.51
C SER A 122 19.20 -16.21 -19.98
N ASN A 123 18.17 -15.63 -19.37
CA ASN A 123 17.07 -16.39 -18.78
C ASN A 123 16.02 -16.74 -19.85
N PRO A 124 15.81 -18.04 -20.19
CA PRO A 124 14.90 -18.44 -21.26
C PRO A 124 13.43 -18.14 -20.97
N ARG A 125 13.08 -17.84 -19.71
CA ARG A 125 11.72 -17.46 -19.31
C ARG A 125 11.45 -15.97 -19.42
N ILE A 126 12.48 -15.15 -19.61
CA ILE A 126 12.35 -13.70 -19.70
C ILE A 126 12.47 -13.29 -21.16
N ARG A 127 11.54 -12.43 -21.61
CA ARG A 127 11.62 -11.81 -22.93
C ARG A 127 11.33 -10.33 -22.82
N HIS A 128 12.21 -9.53 -23.42
CA HIS A 128 12.05 -8.09 -23.48
C HIS A 128 11.22 -7.66 -24.70
N TYR A 129 10.47 -6.59 -24.49
CA TYR A 129 9.70 -5.86 -25.48
C TYR A 129 9.98 -4.37 -25.26
N SER A 130 10.67 -3.75 -26.21
CA SER A 130 10.86 -2.29 -26.20
C SER A 130 9.49 -1.63 -26.26
N CYS A 131 9.11 -0.92 -25.19
CA CYS A 131 7.78 -0.39 -25.03
C CYS A 131 7.78 0.91 -24.21
N ASP A 132 7.29 1.98 -24.83
CA ASP A 132 6.94 3.21 -24.14
C ASP A 132 5.47 3.13 -23.70
N ILE A 133 5.27 2.97 -22.39
CA ILE A 133 3.93 2.84 -21.80
C ILE A 133 3.09 4.14 -21.86
N THR A 134 3.66 5.26 -22.33
CA THR A 134 2.91 6.48 -22.62
C THR A 134 2.33 6.49 -24.04
N SER A 135 2.72 5.53 -24.88
CA SER A 135 2.26 5.38 -26.27
C SER A 135 1.33 4.17 -26.41
N GLU A 136 0.07 4.43 -26.77
CA GLU A 136 -0.93 3.38 -27.02
C GLU A 136 -0.49 2.41 -28.13
N ASP A 137 0.13 2.92 -29.20
CA ASP A 137 0.64 2.10 -30.30
C ASP A 137 1.78 1.18 -29.84
N SER A 138 2.70 1.69 -29.01
CA SER A 138 3.80 0.90 -28.45
C SER A 138 3.28 -0.22 -27.56
N ILE A 139 2.29 0.07 -26.71
CA ILE A 139 1.63 -0.92 -25.86
C ILE A 139 0.91 -1.97 -26.72
N ALA A 140 0.18 -1.56 -27.75
CA ALA A 140 -0.55 -2.46 -28.64
C ALA A 140 0.38 -3.43 -29.37
N ALA A 141 1.51 -2.93 -29.88
CA ALA A 141 2.55 -3.73 -30.53
C ALA A 141 3.20 -4.74 -29.56
N ALA A 142 3.59 -4.29 -28.37
CA ALA A 142 4.16 -5.16 -27.34
C ALA A 142 3.16 -6.26 -26.94
N ALA A 143 1.90 -5.89 -26.69
CA ALA A 143 0.85 -6.82 -26.29
C ALA A 143 0.57 -7.88 -27.37
N ALA A 144 0.59 -7.51 -28.66
CA ALA A 144 0.47 -8.46 -29.76
C ALA A 144 1.66 -9.44 -29.79
N GLY A 145 2.88 -8.95 -29.60
CA GLY A 145 4.08 -9.78 -29.51
C GLY A 145 4.09 -10.73 -28.31
N ILE A 146 3.54 -10.30 -27.16
CA ILE A 146 3.40 -11.14 -25.96
C ILE A 146 2.39 -12.25 -26.21
N ARG A 147 1.20 -11.91 -26.73
CA ARG A 147 0.18 -12.91 -27.07
C ARG A 147 0.70 -13.95 -28.06
N LYS A 148 1.50 -13.53 -29.03
CA LYS A 148 2.13 -14.43 -30.00
C LYS A 148 3.16 -15.38 -29.38
N ASN A 149 4.00 -14.89 -28.48
CA ASN A 149 5.15 -15.67 -27.97
C ASN A 149 4.84 -16.45 -26.69
N PHE A 150 3.98 -15.92 -25.82
CA PHE A 150 3.67 -16.48 -24.50
C PHE A 150 2.20 -16.85 -24.32
N GLY A 151 1.29 -16.30 -25.13
CA GLY A 151 -0.15 -16.43 -24.94
C GLY A 151 -0.71 -15.32 -24.06
N HIS A 152 -1.86 -15.56 -23.43
CA HIS A 152 -2.53 -14.56 -22.61
C HIS A 152 -1.88 -14.45 -21.22
N PRO A 153 -1.47 -13.24 -20.79
CA PRO A 153 -0.98 -13.00 -19.43
C PRO A 153 -2.07 -13.20 -18.38
N SER A 154 -1.66 -13.72 -17.23
CA SER A 154 -2.47 -13.85 -16.02
C SER A 154 -1.98 -12.92 -14.90
N ILE A 155 -0.76 -12.40 -15.01
CA ILE A 155 -0.15 -11.47 -14.05
C ILE A 155 0.19 -10.17 -14.78
N LEU A 156 -0.24 -9.04 -14.23
CA LEU A 156 0.14 -7.71 -14.68
C LEU A 156 0.81 -6.95 -13.53
N VAL A 157 2.04 -6.50 -13.77
CA VAL A 157 2.82 -5.68 -12.85
C VAL A 157 2.99 -4.29 -13.46
N ASN A 158 2.12 -3.37 -13.04
CA ASN A 158 2.23 -1.95 -13.39
C ASN A 158 3.29 -1.29 -12.49
N ASN A 159 4.55 -1.43 -12.87
CA ASN A 159 5.70 -0.95 -12.07
C ASN A 159 6.44 0.23 -12.73
N ALA A 160 6.35 0.40 -14.05
CA ALA A 160 7.01 1.50 -14.74
C ALA A 160 6.64 2.85 -14.11
N GLY A 161 7.67 3.57 -13.71
CA GLY A 161 7.57 4.90 -13.13
C GLY A 161 8.86 5.64 -13.41
N TYR A 162 8.74 6.94 -13.65
CA TYR A 162 9.88 7.81 -13.82
C TYR A 162 9.70 9.04 -12.94
N THR A 163 10.77 9.44 -12.27
CA THR A 163 10.82 10.63 -11.42
C THR A 163 11.85 11.59 -11.97
N ARG A 164 11.49 12.86 -12.11
CA ARG A 164 12.47 13.94 -12.25
C ARG A 164 12.69 14.55 -10.87
N PRO A 165 13.81 14.26 -10.18
CA PRO A 165 14.11 14.95 -8.93
C PRO A 165 14.36 16.43 -9.26
N ALA A 166 13.38 17.26 -8.93
CA ALA A 166 13.46 18.71 -9.04
C ALA A 166 12.69 19.31 -7.85
N PRO A 167 13.09 20.49 -7.34
CA PRO A 167 12.26 21.23 -6.40
C PRO A 167 10.85 21.39 -6.97
N ILE A 168 9.82 21.21 -6.14
CA ILE A 168 8.43 21.30 -6.61
C ILE A 168 8.13 22.67 -7.24
N LEU A 169 8.82 23.72 -6.79
CA LEU A 169 8.76 25.08 -7.34
C LEU A 169 9.31 25.21 -8.76
N GLN A 170 10.04 24.20 -9.25
CA GLN A 170 10.57 24.12 -10.61
C GLN A 170 9.78 23.14 -11.50
N THR A 171 8.65 22.61 -11.01
CA THR A 171 7.83 21.64 -11.75
C THR A 171 6.68 22.35 -12.50
N PRO A 172 6.62 22.32 -13.84
CA PRO A 172 5.51 22.89 -14.60
C PRO A 172 4.20 22.11 -14.41
N PRO A 173 3.00 22.70 -14.60
CA PRO A 173 2.69 24.11 -14.88
C PRO A 173 2.14 24.91 -13.68
N SER A 174 2.04 24.31 -12.48
CA SER A 174 1.19 24.82 -11.39
C SER A 174 1.82 25.88 -10.46
N VAL A 175 3.05 26.34 -10.74
CA VAL A 175 3.87 27.04 -9.75
C VAL A 175 4.28 28.48 -10.12
N GLU A 176 3.83 29.02 -11.25
CA GLU A 176 4.26 30.35 -11.74
C GLU A 176 3.98 31.49 -10.74
N PHE A 177 2.89 31.40 -9.98
CA PHE A 177 2.52 32.42 -9.00
C PHE A 177 3.20 32.24 -7.63
N LEU A 178 3.80 31.07 -7.36
CA LEU A 178 4.38 30.75 -6.06
C LEU A 178 5.60 31.60 -5.70
N PRO A 179 6.57 31.87 -6.61
CA PRO A 179 7.72 32.70 -6.28
C PRO A 179 7.33 34.07 -5.71
N HIS A 180 6.29 34.70 -6.28
CA HIS A 180 5.80 35.98 -5.76
C HIS A 180 5.11 35.83 -4.39
N MET A 181 4.28 34.79 -4.20
CA MET A 181 3.63 34.52 -2.91
C MET A 181 4.65 34.28 -1.78
N ILE A 182 5.72 33.54 -2.07
CA ILE A 182 6.83 33.28 -1.15
C ILE A 182 7.55 34.59 -0.82
N LYS A 183 7.91 35.39 -1.83
CA LYS A 183 8.57 36.69 -1.64
C LYS A 183 7.76 37.64 -0.75
N GLN A 184 6.44 37.63 -0.87
CA GLN A 184 5.55 38.46 -0.05
C GLN A 184 5.22 37.83 1.32
N ASN A 185 5.67 36.60 1.57
CA ASN A 185 5.23 35.75 2.68
C ASN A 185 3.70 35.75 2.84
N LYS A 186 2.99 35.70 1.70
CA LYS A 186 1.54 35.85 1.62
C LYS A 186 1.01 35.13 0.38
N GLY A 187 0.28 34.06 0.62
CA GLY A 187 -0.40 33.29 -0.42
C GLY A 187 -1.37 32.29 0.18
N HIS A 188 -2.33 31.85 -0.63
CA HIS A 188 -3.20 30.73 -0.29
C HIS A 188 -3.39 29.89 -1.54
N VAL A 189 -3.01 28.61 -1.46
CA VAL A 189 -3.13 27.66 -2.56
C VAL A 189 -4.20 26.64 -2.19
N MET A 190 -5.23 26.52 -3.03
CA MET A 190 -6.30 25.55 -2.84
C MET A 190 -6.28 24.55 -4.00
N THR A 191 -6.09 23.26 -3.68
CA THR A 191 -6.15 22.18 -4.66
C THR A 191 -7.48 21.45 -4.54
N VAL A 192 -8.25 21.38 -5.63
CA VAL A 192 -9.55 20.69 -5.65
C VAL A 192 -9.36 19.20 -5.94
N ALA A 193 -9.30 18.41 -4.87
CA ALA A 193 -9.24 16.94 -4.91
C ALA A 193 -10.65 16.31 -4.92
N SER A 194 -10.76 15.06 -4.47
CA SER A 194 -12.03 14.36 -4.29
C SER A 194 -11.92 13.33 -3.16
N THR A 195 -13.04 12.85 -2.62
CA THR A 195 -13.04 11.73 -1.67
C THR A 195 -12.41 10.48 -2.27
N VAL A 196 -12.44 10.35 -3.60
CA VAL A 196 -11.80 9.23 -4.31
C VAL A 196 -10.27 9.26 -4.32
N SER A 197 -9.66 10.33 -3.80
CA SER A 197 -8.23 10.35 -3.49
C SER A 197 -7.87 9.35 -2.38
N PHE A 198 -8.83 8.99 -1.52
CA PHE A 198 -8.65 8.07 -0.40
C PHE A 198 -9.36 6.72 -0.60
N VAL A 199 -10.48 6.70 -1.31
CA VAL A 199 -11.31 5.50 -1.52
C VAL A 199 -11.59 5.33 -3.01
N THR A 200 -10.99 4.30 -3.62
CA THR A 200 -11.09 4.10 -5.07
C THR A 200 -12.46 3.54 -5.48
N LEU A 201 -12.91 3.94 -6.67
CA LEU A 201 -14.13 3.41 -7.29
C LEU A 201 -13.75 2.42 -8.40
N PRO A 202 -14.40 1.23 -8.48
CA PRO A 202 -14.06 0.19 -9.45
C PRO A 202 -14.10 0.63 -10.92
N SER A 203 -14.98 1.56 -11.28
CA SER A 203 -15.22 1.98 -12.67
C SER A 203 -14.58 3.32 -13.05
N SER A 204 -13.66 3.85 -12.24
CA SER A 204 -13.07 5.18 -12.47
C SER A 204 -11.62 5.24 -11.97
N ALA A 205 -10.85 4.18 -12.23
CA ALA A 205 -9.49 4.04 -11.75
C ALA A 205 -8.57 5.18 -12.25
N ASP A 206 -8.75 5.60 -13.50
CA ASP A 206 -8.10 6.75 -14.12
C ASP A 206 -8.39 8.05 -13.34
N TYR A 207 -9.67 8.36 -13.10
CA TYR A 207 -10.09 9.53 -12.34
C TYR A 207 -9.57 9.49 -10.90
N CYS A 208 -9.70 8.35 -10.21
CA CYS A 208 -9.18 8.15 -8.86
C CYS A 208 -7.67 8.41 -8.81
N SER A 209 -6.92 7.90 -9.80
CA SER A 209 -5.48 8.11 -9.91
C SER A 209 -5.13 9.59 -10.06
N THR A 210 -5.84 10.34 -10.92
CA THR A 210 -5.59 11.80 -11.05
C THR A 210 -5.87 12.56 -9.75
N LYS A 211 -6.87 12.12 -8.96
CA LYS A 211 -7.24 12.77 -7.70
C LYS A 211 -6.32 12.39 -6.54
N ALA A 212 -5.83 11.15 -6.51
CA ALA A 212 -4.75 10.76 -5.61
C ALA A 212 -3.48 11.57 -5.91
N ALA A 213 -3.12 11.72 -7.20
CA ALA A 213 -1.98 12.54 -7.61
C ALA A 213 -2.13 14.02 -7.20
N ALA A 214 -3.32 14.60 -7.35
CA ALA A 214 -3.59 15.98 -6.91
C ALA A 214 -3.41 16.16 -5.39
N LEU A 215 -3.84 15.18 -4.59
CA LEU A 215 -3.67 15.19 -3.14
C LEU A 215 -2.18 15.10 -2.77
N SER A 216 -1.45 14.11 -3.27
CA SER A 216 -0.02 13.95 -3.01
C SER A 216 0.80 15.14 -3.49
N PHE A 217 0.42 15.76 -4.61
CA PHE A 217 1.05 17.00 -5.08
C PHE A 217 0.87 18.15 -4.07
N HIS A 218 -0.34 18.33 -3.52
CA HIS A 218 -0.61 19.38 -2.54
C HIS A 218 0.15 19.15 -1.22
N GLU A 219 0.28 17.89 -0.78
CA GLU A 219 1.08 17.52 0.39
C GLU A 219 2.57 17.82 0.17
N ALA A 220 3.11 17.43 -0.99
CA ALA A 220 4.49 17.74 -1.35
C ALA A 220 4.73 19.26 -1.43
N LEU A 221 3.77 20.02 -1.98
CA LEU A 221 3.86 21.47 -2.06
C LEU A 221 3.90 22.11 -0.67
N LYS A 222 3.04 21.66 0.24
CA LYS A 222 3.01 22.14 1.62
C LYS A 222 4.35 21.93 2.31
N THR A 223 4.95 20.75 2.18
CA THR A 223 6.24 20.45 2.80
C THR A 223 7.35 21.34 2.23
N ALA A 224 7.43 21.47 0.91
CA ALA A 224 8.44 22.31 0.27
C ALA A 224 8.32 23.78 0.69
N LEU A 225 7.11 24.32 0.78
CA LEU A 225 6.88 25.70 1.22
C LEU A 225 7.23 25.95 2.69
N VAL A 226 7.29 24.90 3.53
CA VAL A 226 7.75 25.02 4.92
C VAL A 226 9.27 25.00 5.01
N GLU A 227 9.96 24.30 4.10
CA GLU A 227 11.43 24.25 4.07
C GLU A 227 12.06 25.55 3.55
N ASP A 228 11.35 26.30 2.70
CA ASP A 228 11.83 27.53 2.05
C ASP A 228 11.56 28.83 2.84
N ILE A 229 11.01 28.76 4.07
CA ILE A 229 10.75 29.90 4.99
C ILE A 229 11.66 29.81 6.20
#